data_AF-A0A970ESF1-F1
#
_entry.id   AF-A0A970ESF1-F1
#
_cell.length_a   1.000
_cell.length_b   1.000
_cell.length_c   1.000
_cell.angle_alpha   90.00
_cell.angle_beta   90.00
_cell.angle_gamma   90.00
#
_symmetry.space_group_name_H-M   'P 1'
#
loop_
_entity.id
_entity.type
_entity.pdbx_description
1 polymer ?
#
loop_
_entity_poly.entity_id
_entity_poly.type
_entity_poly.pdbx_seq_one_letter_code
_entity_poly.pdbx_strand_id
1 'polypeptide(L)'
;MPKDEIYIYDENDGADTIIYDDKKKKRGFGTVVRIIFYLFLLFVNGAIILRVCMYNDPKKIENLAATPRVREAYDAFDGNLTINTQQIYDMYTIDGHFYSTAFYYIAEAEEIQVAVRYNVHALEGFFTENGFDSEPTAEQIRENEYFAFRLKDSYGNYYDPTFKESSSRFMYVYKKLAFDGIKVLNGKFDIEIYPIYNGTPDYDTVLGTMTIYNPELLTETYKLTKSDRERLSQ
;
A
#
# COMPACT_ATOMS: atom_id res chain seq x y z
N MET A 1 53.68 -5.62 50.89
CA MET A 1 54.14 -4.34 51.48
C MET A 1 52.99 -3.35 51.37
N PRO A 2 52.28 -3.06 52.48
CA PRO A 2 51.21 -2.07 52.50
C PRO A 2 51.79 -0.66 52.79
N LYS A 3 51.14 0.35 52.20
CA LYS A 3 51.39 1.80 52.35
C LYS A 3 50.00 2.46 52.22
N ASP A 4 49.56 3.41 53.03
CA ASP A 4 50.14 4.15 54.15
C ASP A 4 48.97 4.44 55.11
N GLU A 5 48.98 3.85 56.31
CA GLU A 5 48.03 4.18 57.37
C GLU A 5 48.62 5.30 58.22
N ILE A 6 47.93 6.44 58.32
CA ILE A 6 48.33 7.55 59.19
C ILE A 6 47.65 7.35 60.54
N TYR A 7 48.43 7.13 61.58
CA TYR A 7 47.97 6.95 62.96
C TYR A 7 48.05 8.28 63.72
N ILE A 8 46.92 8.73 64.29
CA ILE A 8 46.90 9.80 65.30
C ILE A 8 46.78 9.10 66.66
N TYR A 9 47.78 9.27 67.53
CA TYR A 9 47.78 8.67 68.86
C TYR A 9 47.11 9.62 69.86
N ASP A 10 46.03 9.17 70.49
CA ASP A 10 45.47 9.75 71.71
C ASP A 10 45.86 8.83 72.89
N GLU A 11 46.50 9.38 73.91
CA GLU A 11 47.30 8.62 74.88
C GLU A 11 46.47 7.97 76.01
N ASN A 12 45.14 7.91 75.91
CA ASN A 12 44.30 7.38 77.00
C ASN A 12 43.07 6.55 76.59
N ASP A 13 42.85 6.18 75.33
CA ASP A 13 41.86 5.15 74.99
C ASP A 13 42.22 4.47 73.67
N GLY A 14 41.98 3.16 73.58
CA GLY A 14 42.50 2.26 72.55
C GLY A 14 42.23 2.72 71.11
N ALA A 15 43.21 2.46 70.23
CA ALA A 15 43.21 2.90 68.83
C ALA A 15 41.98 2.41 68.04
N ASP A 16 41.08 3.33 67.68
CA ASP A 16 40.01 3.06 66.72
C ASP A 16 40.56 3.07 65.29
N THR A 17 40.37 1.97 64.57
CA THR A 17 40.77 1.81 63.17
C THR A 17 39.67 2.34 62.26
N ILE A 18 39.93 3.42 61.51
CA ILE A 18 38.98 3.94 60.51
C ILE A 18 39.17 3.15 59.21
N ILE A 19 38.25 2.21 58.94
CA ILE A 19 38.19 1.46 57.69
C ILE A 19 37.52 2.33 56.62
N TYR A 20 38.24 2.66 55.54
CA TYR A 20 37.62 3.24 54.34
C TYR A 20 36.83 2.16 53.59
N ASP A 21 35.50 2.20 53.71
CA ASP A 21 34.55 1.46 52.87
C ASP A 21 34.53 2.07 51.47
N ASP A 22 35.33 1.54 50.55
CA ASP A 22 35.26 1.86 49.12
C ASP A 22 33.96 1.29 48.54
N LYS A 23 32.87 2.04 48.71
CA LYS A 23 31.58 1.73 48.11
C LYS A 23 31.71 1.76 46.59
N LYS A 24 31.93 0.59 45.99
CA LYS A 24 31.69 0.28 44.56
C LYS A 24 30.25 0.66 44.18
N LYS A 25 30.04 1.93 43.82
CA LYS A 25 28.72 2.50 43.52
C LYS A 25 28.33 2.21 42.07
N LYS A 26 27.53 1.16 41.88
CA LYS A 26 26.62 0.84 40.74
C LYS A 26 26.93 1.53 39.39
N ARG A 27 28.02 1.14 38.71
CA ARG A 27 28.35 1.60 37.34
C ARG A 27 27.56 0.89 36.21
N GLY A 28 26.73 -0.11 36.54
CA GLY A 28 25.97 -0.91 35.55
C GLY A 28 24.58 -0.37 35.21
N PHE A 29 23.85 0.23 36.16
CA PHE A 29 22.44 0.60 35.97
C PHE A 29 22.26 1.73 34.94
N GLY A 30 23.09 2.78 35.02
CA GLY A 30 23.05 3.87 34.05
C GLY A 30 23.42 3.44 32.62
N THR A 31 24.30 2.45 32.48
CA THR A 31 24.69 1.89 31.19
C THR A 31 23.57 1.06 30.58
N VAL A 32 22.90 0.22 31.38
CA VAL A 32 21.74 -0.57 30.93
C VAL A 32 20.60 0.34 30.49
N VAL A 33 20.26 1.38 31.27
CA VAL A 33 19.20 2.34 30.90
C VAL A 33 19.55 3.07 29.60
N ARG A 34 20.81 3.48 29.39
CA ARG A 34 21.25 4.10 28.14
C ARG A 34 21.14 3.13 26.96
N ILE A 35 21.51 1.87 27.13
CA ILE A 35 21.37 0.85 26.08
C ILE A 35 19.90 0.66 25.70
N ILE A 36 19.00 0.54 26.68
CA ILE A 36 17.55 0.44 26.45
C ILE A 36 17.04 1.67 25.70
N PHE A 37 17.47 2.88 26.09
CA PHE A 37 17.10 4.10 25.40
C PHE A 37 17.58 4.15 23.94
N TYR A 38 18.82 3.76 23.67
CA TYR A 38 19.33 3.68 22.30
C TYR A 38 18.64 2.59 21.48
N LEU A 39 18.32 1.43 22.07
CA LEU A 39 17.53 0.40 21.41
C LEU A 39 16.11 0.87 21.09
N PHE A 40 15.49 1.64 21.99
CA PHE A 40 14.18 2.25 21.75
C PHE A 40 14.25 3.25 20.60
N LEU A 41 15.26 4.14 20.58
CA LEU A 41 15.44 5.07 19.46
C LEU A 41 15.67 4.33 18.14
N LEU A 42 16.51 3.28 18.14
CA LEU A 42 16.76 2.45 16.96
C LEU A 42 15.47 1.74 16.51
N PHE A 43 14.67 1.24 17.44
CA PHE A 43 13.39 0.59 17.15
C PHE A 43 12.39 1.56 16.52
N VAL A 44 12.20 2.75 17.10
CA VAL A 44 11.27 3.76 16.56
C VAL A 44 11.72 4.24 15.18
N ASN A 45 13.00 4.56 14.99
CA ASN A 45 13.52 4.96 13.69
C ASN A 45 13.46 3.82 12.68
N GLY A 46 13.78 2.59 13.11
CA GLY A 46 13.64 1.39 12.29
C GLY A 46 12.21 1.17 11.83
N ALA A 47 11.23 1.33 12.73
CA ALA A 47 9.80 1.22 12.39
C ALA A 47 9.35 2.31 11.40
N ILE A 48 9.84 3.54 11.53
CA ILE A 48 9.55 4.63 10.59
C ILE A 48 10.17 4.34 9.22
N ILE A 49 11.45 3.96 9.17
CA ILE A 49 12.14 3.61 7.91
C ILE A 49 11.42 2.44 7.23
N LEU A 50 11.07 1.40 8.01
CA LEU A 50 10.32 0.26 7.51
C LEU A 50 8.98 0.71 6.90
N ARG A 51 8.24 1.59 7.59
CA ARG A 51 6.98 2.15 7.10
C ARG A 51 7.16 2.92 5.79
N VAL A 52 8.19 3.74 5.68
CA VAL A 52 8.49 4.50 4.45
C VAL A 52 8.87 3.55 3.31
N CYS A 53 9.71 2.55 3.55
CA CYS A 53 10.08 1.55 2.53
C CYS A 53 8.90 0.66 2.10
N MET A 54 7.89 0.51 2.95
CA MET A 54 6.68 -0.27 2.67
C MET A 54 5.56 0.53 2.01
N TYR A 55 5.67 1.86 1.94
CA TYR A 55 4.61 2.72 1.40
C TYR A 55 4.40 2.57 -0.11
N ASN A 56 5.45 2.20 -0.86
CA ASN A 56 5.38 2.09 -2.30
C ASN A 56 4.52 0.89 -2.72
N ASP A 57 3.61 1.14 -3.66
CA ASP A 57 2.78 0.11 -4.27
C ASP A 57 3.67 -0.93 -4.98
N PRO A 58 3.21 -2.19 -5.12
CA PRO A 58 3.92 -3.16 -5.92
C PRO A 58 4.06 -2.62 -7.35
N LYS A 59 5.29 -2.55 -7.87
CA LYS A 59 5.58 -2.06 -9.24
C LYS A 59 4.72 -2.72 -10.32
N LYS A 60 4.30 -3.97 -10.12
CA LYS A 60 3.41 -4.71 -11.03
C LYS A 60 2.02 -4.06 -11.18
N ILE A 61 1.54 -3.40 -10.12
CA ILE A 61 0.23 -2.74 -10.07
C ILE A 61 0.34 -1.29 -10.54
N GLU A 62 1.41 -0.62 -10.12
CA GLU A 62 1.68 0.78 -10.48
C GLU A 62 1.93 0.92 -11.99
N ASN A 63 2.73 0.03 -12.58
CA ASN A 63 3.09 0.14 -13.99
C ASN A 63 1.92 -0.25 -14.92
N LEU A 64 2.03 0.16 -16.19
CA LEU A 64 1.16 -0.29 -17.27
C LEU A 64 1.11 -1.84 -17.32
N ALA A 65 -0.06 -2.44 -17.41
CA ALA A 65 -0.19 -3.88 -17.65
C ALA A 65 0.09 -4.19 -19.12
N ALA A 66 0.90 -5.23 -19.37
CA ALA A 66 1.15 -5.73 -20.72
C ALA A 66 0.08 -6.76 -21.09
N THR A 67 -1.16 -6.31 -21.26
CA THR A 67 -2.26 -7.17 -21.69
C THR A 67 -2.03 -7.66 -23.13
N PRO A 68 -2.65 -8.77 -23.55
CA PRO A 68 -2.54 -9.25 -24.92
C PRO A 68 -2.86 -8.17 -25.98
N ARG A 69 -3.93 -7.38 -25.78
CA ARG A 69 -4.31 -6.29 -26.69
C ARG A 69 -3.28 -5.17 -26.75
N VAL A 70 -2.72 -4.78 -25.61
CA VAL A 70 -1.70 -3.73 -25.57
C VAL A 70 -0.42 -4.21 -26.23
N ARG A 71 -0.06 -5.50 -26.14
CA ARG A 71 1.06 -6.09 -26.89
C ARG A 71 0.78 -6.10 -28.39
N GLU A 72 -0.41 -6.56 -28.80
CA GLU A 72 -0.82 -6.56 -30.21
C GLU A 72 -0.79 -5.13 -30.79
N ALA A 73 -1.27 -4.13 -30.05
CA ALA A 73 -1.19 -2.73 -30.43
C ALA A 73 0.26 -2.23 -30.45
N TYR A 74 1.09 -2.61 -29.49
CA TYR A 74 2.49 -2.23 -29.45
C TYR A 74 3.24 -2.73 -30.70
N ASP A 75 3.00 -3.97 -31.10
CA ASP A 75 3.61 -4.55 -32.30
C ASP A 75 3.04 -3.96 -33.59
N ALA A 76 1.72 -3.73 -33.66
CA ALA A 76 1.06 -3.18 -34.85
C ALA A 76 1.45 -1.71 -35.14
N PHE A 77 1.84 -0.95 -34.12
CA PHE A 77 2.21 0.46 -34.22
C PHE A 77 3.73 0.70 -34.06
N ASP A 78 4.56 -0.31 -34.37
CA ASP A 78 6.03 -0.23 -34.36
C ASP A 78 6.60 0.31 -33.02
N GLY A 79 6.00 -0.09 -31.91
CA GLY A 79 6.37 0.31 -30.55
C GLY A 79 5.92 1.72 -30.13
N ASN A 80 5.11 2.40 -30.94
CA ASN A 80 4.57 3.72 -30.65
C ASN A 80 3.14 3.60 -30.13
N LEU A 81 2.96 3.73 -28.81
CA LEU A 81 1.65 3.80 -28.17
C LEU A 81 1.38 5.20 -27.61
N THR A 82 0.17 5.69 -27.84
CA THR A 82 -0.34 6.93 -27.23
C THR A 82 -1.06 6.58 -25.95
N ILE A 83 -0.33 6.71 -24.83
CA ILE A 83 -0.85 6.40 -23.50
C ILE A 83 -1.14 7.70 -22.78
N ASN A 84 -2.40 7.88 -22.42
CA ASN A 84 -2.87 9.02 -21.64
C ASN A 84 -3.04 8.60 -20.17
N THR A 85 -2.66 9.48 -19.25
CA THR A 85 -2.83 9.30 -17.81
C THR A 85 -3.29 10.59 -17.17
N GLN A 86 -3.87 10.50 -15.99
CA GLN A 86 -4.42 11.65 -15.28
C GLN A 86 -4.34 11.38 -13.78
N GLN A 87 -4.17 12.44 -12.98
CA GLN A 87 -4.35 12.34 -11.54
C GLN A 87 -5.81 11.99 -11.23
N ILE A 88 -6.01 10.91 -10.49
CA ILE A 88 -7.35 10.44 -10.12
C ILE A 88 -8.03 11.49 -9.23
N TYR A 89 -9.22 11.93 -9.64
CA TYR A 89 -10.01 12.96 -8.95
C TYR A 89 -10.50 12.46 -7.59
N ASP A 90 -11.28 11.38 -7.61
CA ASP A 90 -11.78 10.72 -6.40
C ASP A 90 -10.89 9.52 -6.09
N MET A 91 -9.74 9.81 -5.46
CA MET A 91 -8.78 8.76 -5.08
C MET A 91 -9.39 7.72 -4.14
N TYR A 92 -10.44 8.07 -3.40
CA TYR A 92 -11.11 7.21 -2.42
C TYR A 92 -12.60 7.10 -2.74
N THR A 93 -13.20 5.95 -2.42
CA THR A 93 -14.64 5.88 -2.22
C THR A 93 -15.06 6.80 -1.06
N ILE A 94 -16.33 7.21 -1.04
CA ILE A 94 -16.85 8.15 -0.03
C ILE A 94 -16.65 7.62 1.40
N ASP A 95 -16.75 6.31 1.57
CA ASP A 95 -16.53 5.59 2.84
C ASP A 95 -15.03 5.36 3.19
N GLY A 96 -14.12 5.63 2.24
CA GLY A 96 -12.67 5.48 2.41
C GLY A 96 -12.14 4.05 2.38
N HIS A 97 -12.97 3.05 2.05
CA HIS A 97 -12.55 1.64 2.05
C HIS A 97 -11.70 1.26 0.83
N PHE A 98 -12.02 1.84 -0.32
CA PHE A 98 -11.36 1.57 -1.59
C PHE A 98 -10.69 2.82 -2.13
N TYR A 99 -9.64 2.59 -2.90
CA TYR A 99 -8.85 3.69 -3.42
C TYR A 99 -8.17 3.32 -4.74
N SER A 100 -8.11 4.27 -5.66
CA SER A 100 -7.49 4.08 -6.97
C SER A 100 -6.18 4.86 -7.09
N THR A 101 -5.15 4.26 -7.69
CA THR A 101 -3.80 4.85 -7.74
C THR A 101 -3.27 5.16 -9.11
N ALA A 102 -3.79 4.51 -10.14
CA ALA A 102 -3.34 4.74 -11.50
C ALA A 102 -4.49 4.58 -12.48
N PHE A 103 -4.48 5.45 -13.48
CA PHE A 103 -5.35 5.43 -14.66
C PHE A 103 -4.48 5.51 -15.90
N TYR A 104 -4.70 4.61 -16.85
CA TYR A 104 -4.09 4.64 -18.17
C TYR A 104 -5.16 4.42 -19.23
N TYR A 105 -5.10 5.22 -20.28
CA TYR A 105 -5.87 5.00 -21.49
C TYR A 105 -4.92 4.79 -22.66
N ILE A 106 -5.03 3.66 -23.34
CA ILE A 106 -4.18 3.27 -24.47
C ILE A 106 -5.04 3.32 -25.73
N ALA A 107 -4.90 4.39 -26.51
CA ALA A 107 -5.79 4.67 -27.63
C ALA A 107 -5.76 3.57 -28.70
N GLU A 108 -4.57 3.08 -29.03
CA GLU A 108 -4.36 2.05 -30.06
C GLU A 108 -4.91 0.67 -29.66
N ALA A 109 -5.00 0.39 -28.36
CA ALA A 109 -5.57 -0.85 -27.84
C ALA A 109 -7.08 -0.77 -27.57
N GLU A 110 -7.65 0.45 -27.62
CA GLU A 110 -9.00 0.78 -27.14
C GLU A 110 -9.23 0.29 -25.70
N GLU A 111 -8.22 0.49 -24.83
CA GLU A 111 -8.17 -0.11 -23.48
C GLU A 111 -7.98 0.96 -22.39
N ILE A 112 -8.76 0.85 -21.31
CA ILE A 112 -8.53 1.57 -20.06
C ILE A 112 -7.95 0.60 -19.03
N GLN A 113 -6.90 1.02 -18.33
CA GLN A 113 -6.37 0.29 -17.19
C GLN A 113 -6.45 1.11 -15.91
N VAL A 114 -6.80 0.42 -14.82
CA VAL A 114 -6.96 1.03 -13.50
C VAL A 114 -6.27 0.19 -12.45
N ALA A 115 -5.61 0.84 -11.49
CA ALA A 115 -5.18 0.21 -10.26
C ALA A 115 -6.13 0.60 -9.12
N VAL A 116 -6.70 -0.40 -8.46
CA VAL A 116 -7.53 -0.27 -7.26
C VAL A 116 -6.82 -0.99 -6.11
N ARG A 117 -6.90 -0.43 -4.91
CA ARG A 117 -6.42 -1.05 -3.68
C ARG A 117 -7.46 -0.88 -2.58
N TYR A 118 -7.42 -1.76 -1.58
CA TYR A 118 -8.24 -1.68 -0.36
C TYR A 118 -7.43 -2.19 0.85
N ASN A 119 -7.68 -1.62 2.04
CA ASN A 119 -7.04 -2.04 3.28
C ASN A 119 -7.93 -3.07 3.98
N VAL A 120 -7.41 -4.27 4.21
CA VAL A 120 -8.17 -5.36 4.86
C VAL A 120 -8.62 -5.01 6.27
N HIS A 121 -7.90 -4.13 6.97
CA HIS A 121 -8.29 -3.65 8.31
C HIS A 121 -9.24 -2.47 8.25
N ALA A 122 -9.28 -1.72 7.15
CA ALA A 122 -10.30 -0.70 6.97
C ALA A 122 -11.66 -1.29 6.64
N LEU A 123 -11.74 -2.59 6.32
CA LEU A 123 -12.97 -3.32 6.03
C LEU A 123 -13.59 -3.97 7.27
N GLU A 124 -13.09 -3.69 8.48
CA GLU A 124 -13.66 -4.26 9.70
C GLU A 124 -15.12 -3.79 9.88
N GLY A 125 -16.05 -4.75 9.91
CA GLY A 125 -17.48 -4.50 10.02
C GLY A 125 -18.16 -4.21 8.67
N PHE A 126 -17.38 -3.88 7.64
CA PHE A 126 -17.89 -3.59 6.30
C PHE A 126 -18.67 -4.76 5.71
N PHE A 127 -18.19 -5.99 5.88
CA PHE A 127 -18.85 -7.17 5.33
C PHE A 127 -20.21 -7.40 6.02
N THR A 128 -20.24 -7.30 7.33
CA THR A 128 -21.50 -7.46 8.09
C THR A 128 -22.50 -6.34 7.76
N GLU A 129 -22.05 -5.09 7.64
CA GLU A 129 -22.90 -3.94 7.26
C GLU A 129 -23.47 -4.08 5.84
N ASN A 130 -22.71 -4.69 4.93
CA ASN A 130 -23.11 -4.95 3.55
C ASN A 130 -23.66 -6.37 3.35
N GLY A 131 -24.25 -6.98 4.39
CA GLY A 131 -25.11 -8.16 4.24
C GLY A 131 -24.38 -9.49 3.98
N PHE A 132 -23.07 -9.58 4.24
CA PHE A 132 -22.37 -10.87 4.24
C PHE A 132 -22.70 -11.67 5.51
N ASP A 133 -22.78 -13.00 5.39
CA ASP A 133 -23.15 -13.90 6.50
C ASP A 133 -22.16 -13.85 7.68
N SER A 134 -20.89 -13.54 7.39
CA SER A 134 -19.83 -13.49 8.40
C SER A 134 -18.70 -12.58 7.95
N GLU A 135 -18.03 -11.94 8.91
CA GLU A 135 -16.82 -11.16 8.69
C GLU A 135 -15.63 -12.08 8.31
N PRO A 136 -15.07 -11.95 7.09
CA PRO A 136 -13.90 -12.73 6.71
C PRO A 136 -12.65 -12.28 7.46
N THR A 137 -11.72 -13.19 7.69
CA THR A 137 -10.41 -12.83 8.25
C THR A 137 -9.57 -12.05 7.23
N ALA A 138 -8.60 -11.27 7.71
CA ALA A 138 -7.68 -10.55 6.83
C ALA A 138 -6.92 -11.46 5.84
N GLU A 139 -6.67 -12.72 6.19
CA GLU A 139 -6.08 -13.72 5.30
C GLU A 139 -7.06 -14.13 4.20
N GLN A 140 -8.31 -14.44 4.56
CA GLN A 140 -9.36 -14.75 3.61
C GLN A 140 -9.60 -13.60 2.62
N ILE A 141 -9.63 -12.35 3.09
CA ILE A 141 -9.79 -11.16 2.22
C ILE A 141 -8.66 -11.04 1.19
N ARG A 142 -7.44 -11.48 1.52
CA ARG A 142 -6.29 -11.43 0.61
C ARG A 142 -6.30 -12.56 -0.41
N GLU A 143 -6.86 -13.72 -0.07
CA GLU A 143 -6.82 -14.93 -0.87
C GLU A 143 -8.07 -15.12 -1.75
N ASN A 144 -9.22 -14.60 -1.31
CA ASN A 144 -10.50 -14.76 -1.99
C ASN A 144 -10.93 -13.47 -2.71
N GLU A 145 -11.81 -13.62 -3.70
CA GLU A 145 -12.46 -12.47 -4.36
C GLU A 145 -13.81 -12.17 -3.70
N TYR A 146 -13.86 -11.07 -2.96
CA TYR A 146 -15.08 -10.56 -2.34
C TYR A 146 -15.71 -9.38 -3.09
N PHE A 147 -14.98 -8.81 -4.04
CA PHE A 147 -15.36 -7.58 -4.73
C PHE A 147 -15.25 -7.74 -6.23
N ALA A 148 -16.31 -7.37 -6.93
CA ALA A 148 -16.33 -7.19 -8.36
C ALA A 148 -16.20 -5.71 -8.70
N PHE A 149 -15.66 -5.42 -9.87
CA PHE A 149 -15.41 -4.06 -10.34
C PHE A 149 -15.99 -3.93 -11.74
N ARG A 150 -16.69 -2.83 -12.02
CA ARG A 150 -17.10 -2.46 -13.37
C ARG A 150 -16.71 -1.02 -13.65
N LEU A 151 -16.34 -0.77 -14.89
CA LEU A 151 -16.16 0.58 -15.39
C LEU A 151 -17.49 1.08 -15.94
N LYS A 152 -17.87 2.29 -15.58
CA LYS A 152 -19.07 2.97 -16.05
C LYS A 152 -18.68 4.26 -16.77
N ASP A 153 -19.25 4.49 -17.95
CA ASP A 153 -19.08 5.75 -18.65
C ASP A 153 -20.22 6.74 -18.34
N SER A 154 -20.07 7.98 -18.81
CA SER A 154 -21.09 9.02 -18.65
C SER A 154 -22.39 8.77 -19.42
N TYR A 155 -22.42 7.77 -20.30
CA TYR A 155 -23.60 7.37 -21.08
C TYR A 155 -24.37 6.22 -20.42
N GLY A 156 -23.88 5.69 -19.30
CA GLY A 156 -24.49 4.57 -18.59
C GLY A 156 -24.11 3.20 -19.16
N ASN A 157 -23.10 3.13 -20.04
CA ASN A 157 -22.55 1.85 -20.47
C ASN A 157 -21.64 1.30 -19.37
N TYR A 158 -21.69 -0.03 -19.23
CA TYR A 158 -20.87 -0.77 -18.29
C TYR A 158 -19.90 -1.68 -19.02
N TYR A 159 -18.67 -1.72 -18.54
CA TYR A 159 -17.60 -2.56 -19.05
C TYR A 159 -17.09 -3.46 -17.94
N ASP A 160 -17.09 -4.76 -18.23
CA ASP A 160 -16.52 -5.76 -17.33
C ASP A 160 -15.00 -5.88 -17.60
N PRO A 161 -14.20 -6.12 -16.55
CA PRO A 161 -12.76 -6.20 -16.70
C PRO A 161 -12.37 -7.44 -17.52
N THR A 162 -11.63 -7.21 -18.61
CA THR A 162 -11.09 -8.23 -19.53
C THR A 162 -9.78 -8.81 -19.01
N PHE A 163 -9.07 -8.05 -18.18
CA PHE A 163 -7.87 -8.46 -17.49
C PHE A 163 -7.97 -8.13 -16.00
N LYS A 164 -7.51 -9.07 -15.16
CA LYS A 164 -7.38 -8.89 -13.71
C LYS A 164 -6.04 -9.45 -13.26
N GLU A 165 -5.24 -8.63 -12.58
CA GLU A 165 -4.08 -9.09 -11.83
C GLU A 165 -4.23 -8.68 -10.37
N SER A 166 -3.94 -9.59 -9.46
CA SER A 166 -4.07 -9.38 -8.03
C SER A 166 -2.71 -9.52 -7.36
N SER A 167 -2.46 -8.67 -6.37
CA SER A 167 -1.32 -8.78 -5.48
C SER A 167 -1.75 -8.36 -4.08
N SER A 168 -1.12 -8.91 -3.06
CA SER A 168 -1.36 -8.50 -1.68
C SER A 168 -0.03 -8.26 -0.98
N ARG A 169 0.01 -7.24 -0.13
CA ARG A 169 1.20 -6.90 0.65
C ARG A 169 0.77 -6.27 1.97
N PHE A 170 1.20 -6.86 3.08
CA PHE A 170 0.82 -6.44 4.43
C PHE A 170 -0.70 -6.34 4.60
N MET A 171 -1.21 -5.13 4.84
CA MET A 171 -2.63 -4.84 5.06
C MET A 171 -3.39 -4.51 3.79
N TYR A 172 -2.75 -4.53 2.62
CA TYR A 172 -3.37 -4.08 1.38
C TYR A 172 -3.54 -5.22 0.38
N VAL A 173 -4.68 -5.18 -0.30
CA VAL A 173 -4.93 -5.90 -1.54
C VAL A 173 -4.92 -4.91 -2.67
N TYR A 174 -4.30 -5.31 -3.77
CA TYR A 174 -4.13 -4.54 -4.99
C TYR A 174 -4.75 -5.31 -6.16
N LYS A 175 -5.51 -4.60 -6.99
CA LYS A 175 -6.15 -5.09 -8.20
C LYS A 175 -5.73 -4.20 -9.36
N LYS A 176 -5.10 -4.78 -10.37
CA LYS A 176 -4.92 -4.15 -11.69
C LYS A 176 -6.01 -4.68 -12.60
N LEU A 177 -6.78 -3.76 -13.18
CA LEU A 177 -7.92 -4.06 -14.03
C LEU A 177 -7.65 -3.45 -15.41
N ALA A 178 -8.03 -4.16 -16.46
CA ALA A 178 -8.14 -3.58 -17.81
C ALA A 178 -9.54 -3.79 -18.37
N PHE A 179 -10.00 -2.83 -19.16
CA PHE A 179 -11.32 -2.76 -19.77
C PHE A 179 -11.15 -2.44 -21.25
N ASP A 180 -11.76 -3.24 -22.12
CA ASP A 180 -11.61 -3.13 -23.56
C ASP A 180 -12.82 -2.43 -24.20
N GLY A 181 -12.63 -1.96 -25.44
CA GLY A 181 -13.71 -1.40 -26.28
C GLY A 181 -13.98 0.08 -26.02
N ILE A 182 -13.09 0.77 -25.30
CA ILE A 182 -13.16 2.21 -25.09
C ILE A 182 -12.36 2.91 -26.19
N LYS A 183 -13.07 3.44 -27.19
CA LYS A 183 -12.44 4.07 -28.37
C LYS A 183 -12.00 5.50 -28.16
N VAL A 184 -12.65 6.19 -27.23
CA VAL A 184 -12.44 7.60 -26.94
C VAL A 184 -12.72 7.88 -25.47
N LEU A 185 -11.97 8.82 -24.89
CA LEU A 185 -12.29 9.36 -23.57
C LEU A 185 -13.32 10.48 -23.73
N ASN A 186 -14.60 10.13 -23.66
CA ASN A 186 -15.69 11.09 -23.80
C ASN A 186 -16.56 11.08 -22.54
N GLY A 187 -16.46 12.13 -21.74
CA GLY A 187 -17.10 12.21 -20.43
C GLY A 187 -16.25 11.60 -19.32
N LYS A 188 -16.83 11.55 -18.12
CA LYS A 188 -16.25 10.90 -16.94
C LYS A 188 -16.33 9.38 -17.06
N PHE A 189 -15.37 8.71 -16.46
CA PHE A 189 -15.41 7.28 -16.21
C PHE A 189 -15.27 7.01 -14.71
N ASP A 190 -16.13 6.12 -14.23
CA ASP A 190 -16.22 5.75 -12.83
C ASP A 190 -15.95 4.25 -12.68
N ILE A 191 -15.26 3.86 -11.61
CA ILE A 191 -15.21 2.47 -11.15
C ILE A 191 -16.28 2.27 -10.09
N GLU A 192 -17.25 1.40 -10.37
CA GLU A 192 -18.23 0.92 -9.39
C GLU A 192 -17.77 -0.43 -8.83
N ILE A 193 -17.95 -0.59 -7.52
CA ILE A 193 -17.51 -1.74 -6.72
C ILE A 193 -18.75 -2.46 -6.20
N TYR A 194 -18.76 -3.78 -6.31
CA TYR A 194 -19.91 -4.62 -6.00
C TYR A 194 -19.50 -5.80 -5.11
N PRO A 195 -20.39 -6.28 -4.23
CA PRO A 195 -20.10 -7.46 -3.43
C PRO A 195 -20.17 -8.72 -4.30
N ILE A 196 -19.38 -9.73 -3.94
CA ILE A 196 -19.47 -11.07 -4.49
C ILE A 196 -20.05 -11.99 -3.42
N TYR A 197 -21.26 -12.49 -3.63
CA TYR A 197 -21.88 -13.49 -2.77
C TYR A 197 -21.77 -14.86 -3.44
N ASN A 198 -21.21 -15.84 -2.72
CA ASN A 198 -21.08 -17.22 -3.21
C ASN A 198 -20.44 -17.32 -4.61
N GLY A 199 -19.44 -16.47 -4.88
CA GLY A 199 -18.72 -16.43 -6.16
C GLY A 199 -19.45 -15.69 -7.30
N THR A 200 -20.64 -15.12 -7.04
CA THR A 200 -21.40 -14.35 -8.03
C THR A 200 -21.44 -12.87 -7.62
N PRO A 201 -21.04 -11.93 -8.51
CA PRO A 201 -21.23 -10.51 -8.28
C PRO A 201 -22.72 -10.14 -8.17
N ASP A 202 -23.07 -9.34 -7.16
CA ASP A 202 -24.37 -8.68 -7.08
C ASP A 202 -24.25 -7.26 -7.63
N TYR A 203 -24.69 -7.07 -8.88
CA TYR A 203 -24.60 -5.78 -9.57
C TYR A 203 -25.73 -4.81 -9.22
N ASP A 204 -26.68 -5.20 -8.36
CA ASP A 204 -27.73 -4.30 -7.87
C ASP A 204 -27.26 -3.50 -6.64
N THR A 205 -26.22 -3.97 -5.96
CA THR A 205 -25.66 -3.35 -4.75
C THR A 205 -24.32 -2.68 -5.02
N VAL A 206 -24.32 -1.35 -5.13
CA VAL A 206 -23.08 -0.57 -5.27
C VAL A 206 -22.49 -0.30 -3.88
N LEU A 207 -21.32 -0.87 -3.63
CA LEU A 207 -20.53 -0.66 -2.40
C LEU A 207 -19.80 0.68 -2.40
N GLY A 208 -19.37 1.13 -3.57
CA GLY A 208 -18.64 2.37 -3.70
C GLY A 208 -18.37 2.73 -5.15
N THR A 209 -18.11 4.02 -5.38
CA THR A 209 -17.81 4.59 -6.70
C THR A 209 -16.61 5.51 -6.59
N MET A 210 -15.72 5.46 -7.60
CA MET A 210 -14.57 6.35 -7.73
C MET A 210 -14.49 6.89 -9.16
N THR A 211 -14.45 8.21 -9.32
CA THR A 211 -14.18 8.87 -10.61
C THR A 211 -12.71 8.72 -10.98
N ILE A 212 -12.41 7.82 -11.93
CA ILE A 212 -11.03 7.54 -12.36
C ILE A 212 -10.55 8.45 -13.49
N TYR A 213 -11.47 9.01 -14.26
CA TYR A 213 -11.19 9.97 -15.33
C TYR A 213 -12.22 11.08 -15.33
N ASN A 214 -11.75 12.31 -15.38
CA ASN A 214 -12.58 13.50 -15.55
C ASN A 214 -12.02 14.36 -16.71
N PRO A 215 -12.81 14.63 -17.76
CA PRO A 215 -12.35 15.43 -18.90
C PRO A 215 -12.02 16.88 -18.54
N GLU A 216 -12.49 17.38 -17.39
CA GLU A 216 -12.16 18.72 -16.89
C GLU A 216 -10.74 18.82 -16.31
N LEU A 217 -10.10 17.69 -16.02
CA LEU A 217 -8.75 17.64 -15.48
C LEU A 217 -7.70 17.51 -16.58
N LEU A 218 -6.48 17.97 -16.29
CA LEU A 218 -5.37 17.89 -17.22
C LEU A 218 -4.99 16.42 -17.47
N THR A 219 -4.94 16.04 -18.75
CA THR A 219 -4.45 14.72 -19.18
C THR A 219 -2.98 14.85 -19.58
N GLU A 220 -2.16 13.91 -19.14
CA GLU A 220 -0.74 13.83 -19.45
C GLU A 220 -0.43 12.62 -20.34
N THR A 221 0.61 12.72 -21.15
CA THR A 221 1.11 11.56 -21.91
C THR A 221 2.06 10.75 -21.03
N TYR A 222 1.71 9.49 -20.78
CA TYR A 222 2.57 8.56 -20.07
C TYR A 222 3.70 8.09 -20.98
N LYS A 223 4.94 8.23 -20.50
CA LYS A 223 6.12 7.75 -21.23
C LYS A 223 6.46 6.33 -20.78
N LEU A 224 6.40 5.39 -21.73
CA LEU A 224 6.81 4.00 -21.51
C LEU A 224 8.25 3.93 -20.94
N THR A 225 8.36 3.31 -19.78
CA THR A 225 9.65 3.03 -19.14
C THR A 225 10.37 1.88 -19.86
N LYS A 226 11.66 1.69 -19.57
CA LYS A 226 12.42 0.54 -20.09
C LYS A 226 11.76 -0.79 -19.70
N SER A 227 11.26 -0.90 -18.47
CA SER A 227 10.60 -2.12 -17.98
C SER A 227 9.26 -2.38 -18.67
N ASP A 228 8.54 -1.34 -19.11
CA ASP A 228 7.30 -1.52 -19.85
C ASP A 228 7.57 -2.10 -21.22
N ARG A 229 8.55 -1.52 -21.94
CA ARG A 229 8.96 -2.00 -23.26
C ARG A 229 9.39 -3.46 -23.23
N GLU A 230 10.17 -3.85 -22.23
CA GLU A 230 10.60 -5.24 -22.04
C GLU A 230 9.43 -6.21 -21.78
N ARG A 231 8.36 -5.76 -21.13
CA ARG A 231 7.17 -6.60 -20.87
C ARG A 231 6.22 -6.65 -22.06
N LEU A 232 6.20 -5.59 -22.87
CA LEU A 232 5.40 -5.51 -24.09
C LEU A 232 6.02 -6.30 -25.24
N SER A 233 7.35 -6.39 -25.31
CA SER A 233 8.08 -7.16 -26.34
C SER A 233 8.24 -8.66 -26.05
N GLN A 234 7.51 -9.20 -25.06
CA GLN A 234 7.52 -10.61 -24.65
C GLN A 234 6.26 -11.31 -25.16
#